data_AF-A0A970HTP8-F1
#
_entry.id   AF-A0A970HTP8-F1
#
_cell.length_a   1.000
_cell.length_b   1.000
_cell.length_c   1.000
_cell.angle_alpha   90.00
_cell.angle_beta   90.00
_cell.angle_gamma   90.00
#
_symmetry.space_group_name_H-M   'P 1'
#
loop_
_entity.id
_entity.type
_entity.pdbx_description
1 polymer ?
#
loop_
_entity_poly.entity_id
_entity_poly.type
_entity_poly.pdbx_seq_one_letter_code
_entity_poly.pdbx_strand_id
1 'polypeptide(L)'
;MDKNTSGGASAGAGEYELLKRAKHYMDSLAAGVNPIDGAPLDSETILRDKRFIRCFSYISCVLNEKIMSYGKRTSLRPTVRQITEQKKQKKRFYLTDEQKASIPITSGHVGINTIAARINDKIDQSVMWGVSGGKLAARLVSLGYLEVTVNEEGGHVRTATELGRASGITTLERTDAVGRYYQQNVYDERMQRFIIDNINELVNNGESHSKSSSDGGDRGEQSSGSDTAGNAGINTAGENESDKSDKNDDINNTYLPYSQNQDADFDDGDIYGI
;
A
#
# COMPACT_ATOMS: atom_id res chain seq x y z
N MET A 1 -61.53 9.50 -16.59
CA MET A 1 -61.22 8.14 -17.07
C MET A 1 -60.08 8.27 -18.06
N ASP A 2 -58.89 7.93 -17.56
CA ASP A 2 -57.83 7.17 -18.21
C ASP A 2 -57.41 7.58 -19.62
N LYS A 3 -56.18 8.10 -19.76
CA LYS A 3 -55.02 7.33 -20.23
C LYS A 3 -53.72 8.03 -19.82
N ASN A 4 -53.05 7.48 -18.81
CA ASN A 4 -51.62 7.72 -18.60
C ASN A 4 -50.96 6.35 -18.41
N THR A 5 -50.40 5.78 -19.48
CA THR A 5 -49.48 4.62 -19.38
C THR A 5 -48.60 4.52 -20.64
N SER A 6 -47.31 4.28 -20.37
CA SER A 6 -46.26 3.75 -21.26
C SER A 6 -45.53 4.79 -22.12
N GLY A 7 -44.20 4.89 -22.15
CA GLY A 7 -43.20 3.87 -21.79
C GLY A 7 -41.86 4.46 -21.41
N GLY A 8 -41.39 4.12 -20.21
CA GLY A 8 -39.97 4.13 -19.89
C GLY A 8 -39.35 2.82 -20.39
N ALA A 9 -38.60 2.89 -21.49
CA ALA A 9 -37.85 1.75 -22.01
C ALA A 9 -36.38 2.14 -22.21
N SER A 10 -35.50 1.31 -21.64
CA SER A 10 -34.23 0.90 -22.26
C SER A 10 -33.05 1.90 -22.28
N ALA A 11 -32.58 2.35 -21.11
CA ALA A 11 -31.17 2.79 -21.00
C ALA A 11 -30.18 1.61 -20.97
N GLY A 12 -30.62 0.42 -20.56
CA GLY A 12 -29.77 -0.76 -20.35
C GLY A 12 -29.65 -1.75 -21.52
N ALA A 13 -30.44 -1.65 -22.60
CA ALA A 13 -30.26 -2.56 -23.75
C ALA A 13 -29.12 -2.08 -24.68
N GLY A 14 -28.96 -0.76 -24.83
CA GLY A 14 -27.95 -0.18 -25.72
C GLY A 14 -26.50 -0.48 -25.30
N GLU A 15 -26.18 -0.41 -24.01
CA GLU A 15 -24.82 -0.72 -23.51
C GLU A 15 -24.48 -2.22 -23.68
N TYR A 16 -25.44 -3.13 -23.52
CA TYR A 16 -25.21 -4.57 -23.72
C TYR A 16 -24.83 -4.89 -25.16
N GLU A 17 -25.59 -4.34 -26.11
CA GLU A 17 -25.34 -4.53 -27.52
C GLU A 17 -24.00 -3.91 -27.93
N LEU A 18 -23.64 -2.76 -27.33
CA LEU A 18 -22.33 -2.15 -27.54
C LEU A 18 -21.19 -3.03 -27.04
N LEU A 19 -21.34 -3.66 -25.86
CA LEU A 19 -20.34 -4.59 -25.32
C LEU A 19 -20.16 -5.83 -26.21
N LYS A 20 -21.27 -6.44 -26.66
CA LYS A 20 -21.22 -7.58 -27.58
C LYS A 20 -20.54 -7.21 -28.90
N ARG A 21 -20.85 -6.03 -29.44
CA ARG A 21 -20.22 -5.53 -30.67
C ARG A 21 -18.73 -5.25 -30.50
N ALA A 22 -18.33 -4.63 -29.38
CA ALA A 22 -16.93 -4.40 -29.06
C ALA A 22 -16.15 -5.72 -28.92
N LYS A 23 -16.73 -6.73 -28.25
CA LYS A 23 -16.11 -8.07 -28.13
C LYS A 23 -15.91 -8.70 -29.50
N HIS A 24 -16.94 -8.68 -30.35
CA HIS A 24 -16.85 -9.19 -31.71
C HIS A 24 -15.72 -8.52 -32.50
N TYR A 25 -15.55 -7.20 -32.37
CA TYR A 25 -14.47 -6.50 -33.04
C TYR A 25 -13.09 -6.97 -32.57
N MET A 26 -12.91 -7.15 -31.27
CA MET A 26 -11.65 -7.63 -30.72
C MET A 26 -11.34 -9.08 -31.13
N ASP A 27 -12.35 -9.96 -31.18
CA ASP A 27 -12.20 -11.34 -31.67
C ASP A 27 -11.76 -11.36 -33.14
N SER A 28 -12.42 -10.57 -33.98
CA SER A 28 -12.11 -10.46 -35.41
C SER A 28 -10.69 -9.95 -35.63
N LEU A 29 -10.28 -8.89 -34.93
CA LEU A 29 -8.92 -8.37 -35.02
C LEU A 29 -7.86 -9.37 -34.51
N ALA A 30 -8.15 -10.09 -33.42
CA ALA A 30 -7.27 -11.14 -32.92
C ALA A 30 -7.12 -12.30 -33.91
N ALA A 31 -8.17 -12.62 -34.66
CA ALA A 31 -8.15 -13.60 -35.75
C ALA A 31 -7.52 -13.07 -37.06
N GLY A 32 -7.12 -11.80 -37.10
CA GLY A 32 -6.54 -11.17 -38.28
C GLY A 32 -7.56 -10.88 -39.38
N VAL A 33 -8.84 -10.66 -39.03
CA VAL A 33 -9.91 -10.33 -39.97
C VAL A 33 -10.53 -8.96 -39.64
N ASN A 34 -10.94 -8.24 -40.68
CA ASN A 34 -11.62 -6.97 -40.57
C ASN A 34 -13.01 -7.18 -39.94
N PRO A 35 -13.32 -6.51 -38.81
CA PRO A 35 -14.59 -6.71 -38.11
C PRO A 35 -15.82 -6.13 -38.81
N ILE A 36 -15.66 -5.37 -39.90
CA ILE A 36 -16.77 -4.74 -40.63
C ILE A 36 -17.26 -5.60 -41.79
N ASP A 37 -16.34 -6.19 -42.55
CA ASP A 37 -16.64 -6.93 -43.78
C ASP A 37 -16.15 -8.40 -43.76
N GLY A 38 -15.39 -8.80 -42.73
CA GLY A 38 -14.85 -10.15 -42.57
C GLY A 38 -13.65 -10.47 -43.47
N ALA A 39 -13.14 -9.50 -44.23
CA ALA A 39 -11.97 -9.71 -45.08
C ALA A 39 -10.70 -9.93 -44.24
N PRO A 40 -9.71 -10.73 -44.70
CA PRO A 40 -8.40 -10.80 -44.04
C PRO A 40 -7.76 -9.41 -43.94
N LEU A 41 -7.12 -9.12 -42.81
CA LEU A 41 -6.32 -7.91 -42.66
C LEU A 41 -5.07 -7.99 -43.55
N ASP A 42 -4.68 -6.83 -44.10
CA ASP A 42 -3.46 -6.67 -44.91
C ASP A 42 -2.23 -7.25 -44.19
N SER A 43 -1.31 -7.89 -44.93
CA SER A 43 -0.10 -8.47 -44.34
C SER A 43 0.83 -7.44 -43.71
N GLU A 44 0.82 -6.21 -44.23
CA GLU A 44 1.71 -5.13 -43.78
C GLU A 44 1.12 -4.30 -42.64
N THR A 45 -0.09 -4.63 -42.17
CA THR A 45 -0.72 -3.87 -41.08
C THR A 45 -0.14 -4.22 -39.72
N ILE A 46 0.11 -3.20 -38.91
CA ILE A 46 0.55 -3.34 -37.52
C ILE A 46 -0.43 -4.17 -36.67
N LEU A 47 -1.70 -4.25 -37.06
CA LEU A 47 -2.72 -5.00 -36.32
C LEU A 47 -2.49 -6.52 -36.34
N ARG A 48 -1.67 -7.02 -37.27
CA ARG A 48 -1.25 -8.44 -37.33
C ARG A 48 -0.01 -8.76 -36.49
N ASP A 49 0.62 -7.76 -35.88
CA ASP A 49 1.72 -7.99 -34.94
C ASP A 49 1.22 -8.80 -33.73
N LYS A 50 2.03 -9.77 -33.30
CA LYS A 50 1.69 -10.71 -32.21
C LYS A 50 1.35 -10.01 -30.90
N ARG A 51 1.92 -8.82 -30.64
CA ARG A 51 1.63 -7.98 -29.47
C ARG A 51 0.20 -7.46 -29.53
N PHE A 52 -0.21 -6.91 -30.67
CA PHE A 52 -1.57 -6.42 -30.89
C PHE A 52 -2.60 -7.56 -30.84
N ILE A 53 -2.32 -8.70 -31.47
CA ILE A 53 -3.19 -9.90 -31.40
C ILE A 53 -3.41 -10.34 -29.95
N ARG A 54 -2.35 -10.36 -29.13
CA ARG A 54 -2.44 -10.70 -27.70
C ARG A 54 -3.28 -9.66 -26.93
N CYS A 55 -3.09 -8.37 -27.22
CA CYS A 55 -3.89 -7.30 -26.64
C CYS A 55 -5.38 -7.42 -27.00
N PHE A 56 -5.72 -7.66 -28.27
CA PHE A 56 -7.10 -7.85 -28.70
C PHE A 56 -7.74 -9.08 -28.05
N SER A 57 -7.01 -10.20 -27.97
CA SER A 57 -7.45 -11.41 -27.28
C SER A 57 -7.74 -11.15 -25.80
N TYR A 58 -6.84 -10.45 -25.11
CA TYR A 58 -7.02 -10.07 -23.71
C TYR A 58 -8.25 -9.17 -23.51
N ILE A 59 -8.41 -8.12 -24.33
CA ILE A 59 -9.54 -7.21 -24.25
C ILE A 59 -10.86 -7.97 -24.53
N SER A 60 -10.87 -8.91 -25.48
CA SER A 60 -12.03 -9.77 -25.74
C SER A 60 -12.41 -10.59 -24.50
N CYS A 61 -11.44 -11.17 -23.78
CA CYS A 61 -11.69 -11.88 -22.52
C CYS A 61 -12.32 -10.96 -21.45
N VAL A 62 -11.75 -9.76 -21.24
CA VAL A 62 -12.29 -8.78 -20.28
C VAL A 62 -13.71 -8.34 -20.65
N LEU A 63 -13.98 -8.10 -21.93
CA LEU A 63 -15.32 -7.77 -22.42
C LEU A 63 -16.28 -8.94 -22.23
N ASN A 64 -15.83 -10.18 -22.46
CA ASN A 64 -16.61 -11.39 -22.22
C ASN A 64 -17.04 -11.49 -20.75
N GLU A 65 -16.14 -11.23 -19.80
CA GLU A 65 -16.47 -11.21 -18.38
C GLU A 65 -17.54 -10.16 -18.05
N LYS A 66 -17.43 -8.95 -18.65
CA LYS A 66 -18.44 -7.89 -18.47
C LYS A 66 -19.79 -8.25 -19.10
N ILE A 67 -19.80 -8.93 -20.25
CA ILE A 67 -21.01 -9.43 -20.92
C ILE A 67 -21.67 -10.54 -20.09
N MET A 68 -20.90 -11.51 -19.60
CA MET A 68 -21.40 -12.60 -18.75
C MET A 68 -21.96 -12.09 -17.41
N SER A 69 -21.44 -10.95 -16.94
CA SER A 69 -21.88 -10.24 -15.74
C SER A 69 -22.97 -9.20 -16.02
N TYR A 70 -23.36 -9.00 -17.28
CA TYR A 70 -24.30 -7.95 -17.66
C TYR A 70 -25.71 -8.26 -17.13
N GLY A 71 -26.33 -7.29 -16.44
CA GLY A 71 -27.63 -7.48 -15.79
C GLY A 71 -27.58 -8.27 -14.46
N LYS A 72 -26.48 -8.96 -14.17
CA LYS A 72 -26.21 -9.52 -12.84
C LYS A 72 -25.47 -8.46 -12.03
N ARG A 73 -26.14 -7.81 -11.08
CA ARG A 73 -25.46 -6.98 -10.06
C ARG A 73 -24.67 -7.89 -9.10
N THR A 74 -23.62 -8.54 -9.57
CA THR A 74 -22.71 -9.32 -8.71
C THR A 74 -21.28 -9.32 -9.28
N SER A 75 -20.39 -8.67 -8.54
CA SER A 75 -19.11 -9.26 -8.09
C SER A 75 -17.93 -9.37 -9.08
N LEU A 76 -17.31 -8.25 -9.46
CA LEU A 76 -15.85 -8.24 -9.72
C LEU A 76 -15.08 -7.03 -9.16
N ARG A 77 -15.74 -6.08 -8.48
CA ARG A 77 -15.07 -5.18 -7.53
C ARG A 77 -15.92 -5.05 -6.27
N PRO A 78 -15.39 -5.34 -5.08
CA PRO A 78 -16.13 -5.12 -3.85
C PRO A 78 -16.49 -3.64 -3.77
N THR A 79 -17.76 -3.35 -3.48
CA THR A 79 -18.22 -1.98 -3.27
C THR A 79 -17.47 -1.38 -2.08
N VAL A 80 -17.28 -0.05 -2.02
CA VAL A 80 -16.64 0.63 -0.85
C VAL A 80 -17.22 0.12 0.47
N ARG A 81 -18.54 -0.11 0.54
CA ARG A 81 -19.23 -0.72 1.70
C ARG A 81 -18.78 -2.15 2.01
N GLN A 82 -18.58 -3.00 1.00
CA GLN A 82 -18.11 -4.37 1.20
C GLN A 82 -16.63 -4.40 1.60
N ILE A 83 -15.81 -3.49 1.05
CA ILE A 83 -14.42 -3.30 1.48
C ILE A 83 -14.39 -2.86 2.95
N THR A 84 -15.22 -1.90 3.36
CA THR A 84 -15.25 -1.44 4.75
C THR A 84 -15.73 -2.53 5.71
N GLU A 85 -16.74 -3.32 5.34
CA GLU A 85 -17.19 -4.44 6.18
C GLU A 85 -16.15 -5.56 6.27
N GLN A 86 -15.49 -5.93 5.17
CA GLN A 86 -14.38 -6.90 5.20
C GLN A 86 -13.21 -6.39 6.06
N LYS A 87 -12.86 -5.11 5.96
CA LYS A 87 -11.84 -4.47 6.81
C LYS A 87 -12.21 -4.48 8.29
N LYS A 88 -13.50 -4.31 8.62
CA LYS A 88 -14.02 -4.32 10.00
C LYS A 88 -13.92 -5.70 10.66
N GLN A 89 -13.88 -6.77 9.86
CA GLN A 89 -13.80 -8.14 10.35
C GLN A 89 -12.36 -8.69 10.44
N LYS A 90 -11.36 -7.98 9.89
CA LYS A 90 -9.97 -8.44 9.97
C LYS A 90 -9.43 -8.31 11.39
N LYS A 91 -8.84 -9.39 11.87
CA LYS A 91 -8.13 -9.45 13.15
C LYS A 91 -6.85 -8.62 13.09
N ARG A 92 -6.41 -8.16 14.26
CA ARG A 92 -5.09 -7.52 14.43
C ARG A 92 -3.98 -8.51 14.05
N PHE A 93 -2.86 -7.96 13.60
CA PHE A 93 -1.71 -8.74 13.20
C PHE A 93 -1.10 -9.48 14.40
N TYR A 94 -0.81 -10.77 14.23
CA TYR A 94 -0.12 -11.59 15.22
C TYR A 94 0.50 -12.83 14.56
N LEU A 95 1.72 -13.17 14.96
CA LEU A 95 2.40 -14.42 14.62
C LEU A 95 2.81 -15.16 15.89
N THR A 96 2.65 -16.49 15.91
CA THR A 96 3.22 -17.36 16.96
C THR A 96 4.73 -17.53 16.76
N ASP A 97 5.43 -18.00 17.77
CA ASP A 97 6.88 -18.19 17.70
C ASP A 97 7.27 -19.27 16.68
N GLU A 98 6.43 -20.31 16.50
CA GLU A 98 6.63 -21.31 15.46
C GLU A 98 6.50 -20.71 14.06
N GLN A 99 5.52 -19.82 13.86
CA GLN A 99 5.35 -19.14 12.58
C GLN A 99 6.54 -18.22 12.29
N LYS A 100 7.02 -17.46 13.29
CA LYS A 100 8.23 -16.63 13.18
C LYS A 100 9.45 -17.46 12.82
N ALA A 101 9.67 -18.58 13.51
CA ALA A 101 10.80 -19.49 13.26
C ALA A 101 10.77 -20.08 11.84
N SER A 102 9.59 -20.19 11.22
CA SER A 102 9.44 -20.69 9.84
C SER A 102 9.74 -19.64 8.75
N ILE A 103 9.99 -18.38 9.12
CA ILE A 103 10.27 -17.30 8.16
C ILE A 103 11.74 -17.40 7.72
N PRO A 104 12.02 -17.43 6.40
CA PRO A 104 13.38 -17.57 5.92
C PRO A 104 14.19 -16.30 6.18
N ILE A 105 15.34 -16.48 6.82
CA ILE A 105 16.38 -15.46 6.98
C ILE A 105 17.49 -15.76 5.96
N THR A 106 17.97 -14.72 5.29
CA THR A 106 19.03 -14.85 4.27
C THR A 106 20.30 -14.18 4.78
N SER A 107 21.46 -14.78 4.51
CA SER A 107 22.78 -14.23 4.87
C SER A 107 23.12 -12.93 4.13
N GLY A 108 22.49 -12.68 2.98
CA GLY A 108 22.62 -11.45 2.21
C GLY A 108 21.77 -10.29 2.75
N HIS A 109 22.00 -9.11 2.18
CA HIS A 109 21.26 -7.90 2.47
C HIS A 109 19.88 -7.92 1.80
N VAL A 110 18.81 -7.75 2.59
CA VAL A 110 17.42 -7.83 2.11
C VAL A 110 16.72 -6.51 2.36
N GLY A 111 15.84 -6.06 1.45
CA GLY A 111 15.06 -4.83 1.65
C GLY A 111 13.84 -5.03 2.57
N ILE A 112 13.37 -3.96 3.22
CA ILE A 112 12.25 -4.02 4.19
C ILE A 112 10.96 -4.60 3.61
N ASN A 113 10.67 -4.33 2.33
CA ASN A 113 9.48 -4.85 1.66
C ASN A 113 9.56 -6.37 1.44
N THR A 114 10.75 -6.90 1.17
CA THR A 114 10.96 -8.35 1.06
C THR A 114 10.78 -9.03 2.41
N ILE A 115 11.26 -8.41 3.50
CA ILE A 115 11.02 -8.91 4.86
C ILE A 115 9.51 -8.93 5.17
N ALA A 116 8.81 -7.82 4.88
CA ALA A 116 7.36 -7.72 5.08
C ALA A 116 6.59 -8.76 4.25
N ALA A 117 7.00 -9.03 3.01
CA ALA A 117 6.39 -10.07 2.18
C ALA A 117 6.54 -11.46 2.81
N ARG A 118 7.75 -11.83 3.23
CA ARG A 118 8.01 -13.13 3.90
C ARG A 118 7.21 -13.31 5.18
N ILE A 119 7.00 -12.25 5.95
CA ILE A 119 6.12 -12.23 7.13
C ILE A 119 4.67 -12.47 6.72
N ASN A 120 4.21 -11.75 5.70
CA ASN A 120 2.83 -11.83 5.23
C ASN A 120 2.48 -13.17 4.57
N ASP A 121 3.47 -13.92 4.07
CA ASP A 121 3.29 -15.28 3.56
C ASP A 121 2.93 -16.28 4.68
N LYS A 122 3.11 -15.91 5.95
CA LYS A 122 2.76 -16.75 7.11
C LYS A 122 1.39 -16.47 7.69
N ILE A 123 0.64 -15.53 7.12
CA ILE A 123 -0.70 -15.16 7.58
C ILE A 123 -1.72 -15.32 6.47
N ASP A 124 -2.97 -15.59 6.85
CA ASP A 124 -4.10 -15.44 5.95
C ASP A 124 -4.55 -13.97 5.92
N GLN A 125 -4.14 -13.27 4.85
CA GLN A 125 -4.47 -11.87 4.65
C GLN A 125 -5.97 -11.62 4.37
N SER A 126 -6.79 -12.66 4.17
CA SER A 126 -8.24 -12.49 4.08
C SER A 126 -8.87 -12.19 5.45
N VAL A 127 -8.29 -12.73 6.53
CA VAL A 127 -8.81 -12.61 7.90
C VAL A 127 -7.92 -11.76 8.83
N MET A 128 -6.69 -11.46 8.45
CA MET A 128 -5.73 -10.70 9.25
C MET A 128 -5.18 -9.49 8.50
N TRP A 129 -4.91 -8.40 9.23
CA TRP A 129 -4.17 -7.27 8.69
C TRP A 129 -2.70 -7.63 8.47
N GLY A 130 -2.24 -7.49 7.23
CA GLY A 130 -0.83 -7.68 6.89
C GLY A 130 0.06 -6.52 7.29
N VAL A 131 1.35 -6.79 7.28
CA VAL A 131 2.40 -5.83 7.58
C VAL A 131 2.81 -5.09 6.32
N SER A 132 2.95 -3.76 6.42
CA SER A 132 3.49 -2.93 5.36
C SER A 132 4.94 -2.58 5.66
N GLY A 133 5.82 -2.69 4.66
CA GLY A 133 7.21 -2.26 4.79
C GLY A 133 7.35 -0.78 5.13
N GLY A 134 6.44 0.08 4.66
CA GLY A 134 6.41 1.49 5.02
C GLY A 134 6.11 1.73 6.51
N LYS A 135 5.16 0.96 7.08
CA LYS A 135 4.86 1.02 8.52
C LYS A 135 6.02 0.49 9.37
N LEU A 136 6.67 -0.59 8.93
CA LEU A 136 7.87 -1.09 9.59
C LEU A 136 9.00 -0.07 9.55
N ALA A 137 9.27 0.55 8.40
CA ALA A 137 10.29 1.57 8.28
C ALA A 137 9.98 2.78 9.18
N ALA A 138 8.72 3.23 9.25
CA ALA A 138 8.31 4.28 10.18
C ALA A 138 8.52 3.86 11.64
N ARG A 139 8.25 2.60 11.99
CA ARG A 139 8.53 2.09 13.33
C ARG A 139 10.03 2.09 13.64
N LEU A 140 10.87 1.68 12.70
CA LEU A 140 12.32 1.73 12.86
C LEU A 140 12.84 3.17 13.01
N VAL A 141 12.19 4.16 12.40
CA VAL A 141 12.46 5.58 12.67
C VAL A 141 12.12 5.93 14.11
N SER A 142 10.94 5.56 14.60
CA SER A 142 10.54 5.85 15.99
C SER A 142 11.44 5.20 17.05
N LEU A 143 12.11 4.11 16.70
CA LEU A 143 13.08 3.42 17.55
C LEU A 143 14.51 3.93 17.38
N GLY A 144 14.75 4.90 16.49
CA GLY A 144 16.06 5.50 16.24
C GLY A 144 17.01 4.68 15.37
N TYR A 145 16.55 3.59 14.74
CA TYR A 145 17.36 2.81 13.78
C TYR A 145 17.45 3.46 12.40
N LEU A 146 16.41 4.21 12.03
CA LEU A 146 16.38 5.03 10.82
C LEU A 146 16.13 6.48 11.19
N GLU A 147 16.54 7.39 10.33
CA GLU A 147 16.20 8.80 10.41
C GLU A 147 15.60 9.26 9.09
N VAL A 148 14.85 10.37 9.13
CA VAL A 148 14.32 11.01 7.93
C VAL A 148 15.23 12.18 7.59
N THR A 149 15.88 12.10 6.43
CA THR A 149 16.72 13.16 5.88
C THR A 149 16.04 13.77 4.65
N VAL A 150 16.47 14.97 4.27
CA VAL A 150 16.00 15.65 3.07
C VAL A 150 17.07 15.44 2.00
N ASN A 151 16.68 14.92 0.83
CA ASN A 151 17.59 14.76 -0.30
C ASN A 151 17.83 16.11 -1.02
N GLU A 152 18.73 16.13 -1.99
CA GLU A 152 19.06 17.32 -2.77
C GLU A 152 17.86 17.94 -3.52
N GLU A 153 16.84 17.13 -3.80
CA GLU A 153 15.59 17.54 -4.47
C GLU A 153 14.49 17.98 -3.48
N GLY A 154 14.78 18.05 -2.17
CA GLY A 154 13.81 18.43 -1.15
C GLY A 154 12.86 17.31 -0.70
N GLY A 155 13.02 16.10 -1.22
CA GLY A 155 12.27 14.90 -0.85
C GLY A 155 12.76 14.25 0.45
N HIS A 156 11.82 13.75 1.25
CA HIS A 156 12.14 13.00 2.46
C HIS A 156 12.59 11.57 2.15
N VAL A 157 13.82 11.24 2.50
CA VAL A 157 14.39 9.89 2.39
C VAL A 157 14.68 9.33 3.77
N ARG A 158 14.66 8.01 3.91
CA ARG A 158 14.99 7.34 5.17
C ARG A 158 16.39 6.76 5.07
N THR A 159 17.27 7.12 5.99
CA THR A 159 18.67 6.67 6.04
C THR A 159 18.95 5.93 7.35
N ALA A 160 19.93 5.03 7.34
CA ALA A 160 20.34 4.30 8.54
C ALA A 160 21.12 5.22 9.49
N THR A 161 20.72 5.26 10.76
CA THR A 161 21.47 5.98 11.80
C THR A 161 22.71 5.20 12.21
N GLU A 162 23.54 5.76 13.09
CA GLU A 162 24.65 5.01 13.72
C GLU A 162 24.15 3.71 14.39
N LEU A 163 23.05 3.81 15.16
CA LEU A 163 22.42 2.66 15.79
C LEU A 163 21.92 1.66 14.74
N GLY A 164 21.29 2.15 13.67
CA GLY A 164 20.86 1.33 12.53
C GLY A 164 22.00 0.54 11.93
N ARG A 165 23.12 1.21 11.63
CA ARG A 165 24.32 0.59 11.04
C ARG A 165 24.94 -0.45 11.96
N ALA A 166 25.14 -0.11 13.23
CA ALA A 166 25.66 -1.06 14.23
C ALA A 166 24.78 -2.32 14.36
N SER A 167 23.46 -2.14 14.20
CA SER A 167 22.45 -3.20 14.30
C SER A 167 22.24 -3.98 13.00
N GLY A 168 22.89 -3.61 11.89
CA GLY A 168 22.83 -4.34 10.63
C GLY A 168 21.98 -3.74 9.51
N ILE A 169 21.69 -2.43 9.56
CA ILE A 169 21.06 -1.68 8.46
C ILE A 169 22.12 -0.94 7.66
N THR A 170 22.11 -1.09 6.35
CA THR A 170 22.94 -0.32 5.43
C THR A 170 22.07 0.45 4.45
N THR A 171 22.35 1.74 4.26
CA THR A 171 21.74 2.52 3.17
C THR A 171 22.63 2.40 1.94
N LEU A 172 22.07 1.87 0.84
CA LEU A 172 22.74 1.76 -0.44
C LEU A 172 22.17 2.78 -1.42
N GLU A 173 23.03 3.42 -2.18
CA GLU A 173 22.65 4.17 -3.37
C GLU A 173 22.46 3.19 -4.52
N ARG A 174 21.33 3.30 -5.20
CA ARG A 174 20.97 2.48 -6.35
C ARG A 174 20.46 3.34 -7.48
N THR A 175 20.55 2.78 -8.67
CA THR A 175 20.00 3.36 -9.88
C THR A 175 18.96 2.42 -10.42
N ASP A 176 17.78 2.93 -10.76
CA ASP A 176 16.74 2.12 -11.41
C ASP A 176 17.10 1.87 -12.88
N ALA A 177 16.34 1.02 -13.57
CA ALA A 177 16.57 0.70 -14.98
C ALA A 177 16.47 1.92 -15.92
N VAL A 178 15.92 3.03 -15.44
CA VAL A 178 15.72 4.29 -16.17
C VAL A 178 16.81 5.32 -15.80
N GLY A 179 17.79 4.94 -14.97
CA GLY A 179 18.89 5.83 -14.59
C GLY A 179 18.61 6.73 -13.39
N ARG A 180 17.46 6.58 -12.71
CA ARG A 180 17.13 7.43 -11.55
C ARG A 180 17.79 6.90 -10.28
N TYR A 181 18.47 7.80 -9.57
CA TYR A 181 19.08 7.50 -8.28
C TYR A 181 18.02 7.37 -7.18
N TYR A 182 18.15 6.36 -6.35
CA TYR A 182 17.35 6.18 -5.16
C TYR A 182 18.18 5.54 -4.06
N GLN A 183 17.83 5.83 -2.81
CA GLN A 183 18.43 5.18 -1.65
C GLN A 183 17.56 4.01 -1.20
N GLN A 184 18.21 2.89 -0.90
CA GLN A 184 17.55 1.70 -0.38
C GLN A 184 18.21 1.25 0.92
N ASN A 185 17.42 1.19 1.99
CA ASN A 185 17.84 0.53 3.22
C ASN A 185 17.73 -0.98 3.06
N VAL A 186 18.84 -1.66 3.34
CA VAL A 186 18.97 -3.11 3.32
C VAL A 186 19.41 -3.62 4.69
N TYR A 187 19.02 -4.85 5.01
CA TYR A 187 19.05 -5.39 6.36
C TYR A 187 19.81 -6.73 6.33
N ASP A 188 20.85 -6.84 7.17
CA ASP A 188 21.64 -8.05 7.34
C ASP A 188 20.86 -9.17 8.06
N GLU A 189 21.49 -10.33 8.24
CA GLU A 189 20.89 -11.48 8.95
C GLU A 189 20.41 -11.11 10.36
N ARG A 190 21.21 -10.35 11.11
CA ARG A 190 20.93 -9.99 12.51
C ARG A 190 19.70 -9.11 12.58
N MET A 191 19.62 -8.11 11.70
CA MET A 191 18.48 -7.19 11.68
C MET A 191 17.22 -7.83 11.10
N GLN A 192 17.34 -8.75 10.13
CA GLN A 192 16.23 -9.58 9.68
C GLN A 192 15.64 -10.37 10.85
N ARG A 193 16.48 -11.04 11.65
CA ARG A 193 16.04 -11.81 12.83
C ARG A 193 15.36 -10.91 13.86
N PHE A 194 15.98 -9.78 14.21
CA PHE A 194 15.39 -8.82 15.14
C PHE A 194 13.98 -8.37 14.71
N ILE A 195 13.79 -8.01 13.44
CA ILE A 195 12.50 -7.58 12.91
C ILE A 195 11.46 -8.70 13.02
N ILE A 196 11.83 -9.93 12.66
CA ILE A 196 10.95 -11.10 12.69
C ILE A 196 10.55 -11.45 14.13
N ASP A 197 11.50 -11.51 15.05
CA ASP A 197 11.26 -11.93 16.43
C ASP A 197 10.32 -10.95 17.17
N ASN A 198 10.48 -9.65 16.88
CA ASN A 198 9.75 -8.55 17.53
C ASN A 198 8.56 -8.06 16.69
N ILE A 199 8.18 -8.75 15.63
CA ILE A 199 7.22 -8.24 14.63
C ILE A 199 5.85 -7.89 15.22
N ASN A 200 5.37 -8.66 16.20
CA ASN A 200 4.09 -8.41 16.86
C ASN A 200 4.08 -7.04 17.56
N GLU A 201 5.18 -6.67 18.22
CA GLU A 201 5.32 -5.38 18.92
C GLU A 201 5.56 -4.24 17.94
N LEU A 202 6.38 -4.48 16.91
CA LEU A 202 6.69 -3.48 15.89
C LEU A 202 5.44 -3.02 15.13
N VAL A 203 4.46 -3.92 14.95
CA VAL A 203 3.23 -3.64 14.19
C VAL A 203 2.09 -3.14 15.09
N ASN A 204 2.00 -3.61 16.33
CA ASN A 204 0.87 -3.29 17.21
C ASN A 204 1.08 -2.08 18.13
N ASN A 205 2.32 -1.62 18.36
CA ASN A 205 2.61 -0.52 19.31
C ASN A 205 2.32 0.90 18.75
N GLY A 206 1.28 1.05 17.94
CA GLY A 206 0.61 2.34 17.71
C GLY A 206 -0.35 2.74 18.83
N GLU A 207 -0.58 1.87 19.82
CA GLU A 207 -1.52 2.08 20.92
C GLU A 207 -0.98 1.39 22.21
N SER A 208 -0.79 2.14 23.31
CA SER A 208 -0.29 1.76 24.66
C SER A 208 1.24 1.99 24.86
N HIS A 209 1.75 2.80 25.80
CA HIS A 209 1.29 3.17 27.14
C HIS A 209 1.59 4.65 27.50
N SER A 210 0.54 5.46 27.71
CA SER A 210 0.54 6.53 28.72
C SER A 210 -0.67 6.34 29.64
N LYS A 211 -0.62 5.28 30.44
CA LYS A 211 -1.47 5.09 31.61
C LYS A 211 -0.66 4.28 32.60
N SER A 212 0.26 4.95 33.30
CA SER A 212 0.61 4.55 34.64
C SER A 212 -0.61 4.85 35.50
N SER A 213 -1.33 3.79 35.83
CA SER A 213 -2.34 3.81 36.88
C SER A 213 -1.65 4.22 38.18
N SER A 214 -2.07 5.38 38.69
CA SER A 214 -2.32 5.54 40.11
C SER A 214 -3.24 4.41 40.58
N ASP A 215 -2.80 3.61 41.53
CA ASP A 215 -3.56 3.33 42.77
C ASP A 215 -2.77 2.32 43.63
N GLY A 216 -2.75 2.55 44.95
CA GLY A 216 -2.20 1.61 45.93
C GLY A 216 -1.30 2.22 47.01
N GLY A 217 -1.78 3.20 47.77
CA GLY A 217 -1.11 3.63 49.00
C GLY A 217 -1.96 4.57 49.86
N ASP A 218 -2.85 3.99 50.68
CA ASP A 218 -3.68 4.71 51.65
C ASP A 218 -3.39 4.25 53.09
N ARG A 219 -3.36 5.25 54.00
CA ARG A 219 -3.29 5.28 55.49
C ARG A 219 -1.96 4.87 56.15
N GLY A 220 -1.36 5.65 57.06
CA GLY A 220 -1.66 6.93 57.75
C GLY A 220 -0.33 7.41 58.40
N GLU A 221 -0.21 8.41 59.26
CA GLU A 221 -1.10 9.30 59.98
C GLU A 221 -0.17 10.37 60.63
N GLN A 222 -0.73 11.54 60.97
CA GLN A 222 -0.31 12.54 61.98
C GLN A 222 0.63 13.73 61.64
N SER A 223 0.07 14.93 61.95
CA SER A 223 0.66 16.07 62.70
C SER A 223 1.74 16.91 61.98
N SER A 224 1.79 18.24 61.96
CA SER A 224 1.19 19.35 62.73
C SER A 224 1.69 20.70 62.16
N GLY A 225 0.86 21.75 62.20
CA GLY A 225 1.24 23.19 62.28
C GLY A 225 1.93 23.79 61.04
N SER A 226 1.81 25.06 60.69
CA SER A 226 1.20 26.28 61.25
C SER A 226 1.45 27.38 60.21
N ASP A 227 0.54 28.36 60.08
CA ASP A 227 0.81 29.82 59.97
C ASP A 227 1.76 30.35 58.85
N THR A 228 1.56 31.43 58.09
CA THR A 228 0.64 32.58 58.01
C THR A 228 1.06 33.38 56.75
N ALA A 229 0.14 34.17 56.17
CA ALA A 229 0.28 35.37 55.31
C ALA A 229 1.47 35.45 54.30
N GLY A 230 1.26 35.66 53.00
CA GLY A 230 0.48 36.72 52.39
C GLY A 230 1.44 37.66 51.65
N ASN A 231 1.32 37.78 50.32
CA ASN A 231 1.62 39.03 49.62
C ASN A 231 0.97 39.04 48.24
N ALA A 232 0.44 40.21 47.89
CA ALA A 232 -0.29 40.53 46.70
C ALA A 232 0.60 41.27 45.68
N GLY A 233 0.24 41.12 44.41
CA GLY A 233 0.49 42.08 43.33
C GLY A 233 1.77 41.89 42.52
N ILE A 234 1.84 42.20 41.22
CA ILE A 234 0.93 42.81 40.25
C ILE A 234 1.49 42.45 38.85
N ASN A 235 0.58 42.14 37.92
CA ASN A 235 0.55 42.30 36.46
C ASN A 235 1.86 42.54 35.67
N THR A 236 1.99 41.83 34.53
CA THR A 236 1.99 42.54 33.24
C THR A 236 1.44 41.67 32.12
N ALA A 237 0.67 42.34 31.27
CA ALA A 237 -0.06 41.83 30.12
C ALA A 237 0.85 41.40 28.97
N GLY A 238 0.34 40.46 28.18
CA GLY A 238 0.84 40.10 26.86
C GLY A 238 -0.32 39.46 26.11
N GLU A 239 -1.12 40.32 25.46
CA GLU A 239 -2.11 39.94 24.47
C GLU A 239 -1.43 39.18 23.32
N ASN A 240 -2.04 38.09 22.85
CA ASN A 240 -2.31 37.93 21.43
C ASN A 240 -3.34 36.83 21.18
N GLU A 241 -4.34 37.25 20.42
CA GLU A 241 -5.50 36.51 19.93
C GLU A 241 -5.12 35.38 18.95
N SER A 242 -5.99 34.36 18.97
CA SER A 242 -6.43 33.48 17.88
C SER A 242 -5.57 33.33 16.62
N ASP A 243 -5.27 32.08 16.23
CA ASP A 243 -6.06 31.47 15.15
C ASP A 243 -5.94 29.94 15.11
N LYS A 244 -7.05 29.31 14.74
CA LYS A 244 -7.18 27.88 14.49
C LYS A 244 -6.50 27.54 13.16
N SER A 245 -5.72 26.46 13.12
CA SER A 245 -5.80 25.53 11.98
C SER A 245 -5.21 24.16 12.35
N ASP A 246 -6.12 23.22 12.60
CA ASP A 246 -5.89 21.79 12.40
C ASP A 246 -5.46 21.55 10.95
N LYS A 247 -4.24 21.05 10.75
CA LYS A 247 -3.87 20.30 9.54
C LYS A 247 -3.01 19.10 9.95
N ASN A 248 -3.68 17.96 10.05
CA ASN A 248 -3.05 16.66 9.95
C ASN A 248 -2.55 16.47 8.51
N ASP A 249 -1.26 16.66 8.28
CA ASP A 249 -0.64 16.28 7.02
C ASP A 249 -0.41 14.76 7.03
N ASP A 250 -1.41 14.04 6.51
CA ASP A 250 -1.29 12.66 6.06
C ASP A 250 -0.20 12.58 4.97
N ILE A 251 1.05 12.29 5.38
CA ILE A 251 2.13 11.94 4.44
C ILE A 251 1.88 10.52 3.93
N ASN A 252 0.93 10.45 3.01
CA ASN A 252 0.60 9.29 2.23
C ASN A 252 1.68 9.12 1.16
N ASN A 253 2.79 8.45 1.50
CA ASN A 253 3.78 8.02 0.51
C ASN A 253 3.17 6.90 -0.36
N THR A 254 2.28 7.31 -1.25
CA THR A 254 1.72 6.49 -2.31
C THR A 254 2.79 6.39 -3.38
N TYR A 255 3.45 5.23 -3.44
CA TYR A 255 4.14 4.81 -4.65
C TYR A 255 3.13 4.88 -5.80
N LEU A 256 3.29 5.88 -6.67
CA LEU A 256 2.53 5.99 -7.91
C LEU A 256 2.89 4.78 -8.79
N PRO A 257 1.94 3.94 -9.21
CA PRO A 257 2.15 3.09 -10.37
C PRO A 257 1.87 3.95 -11.59
N TYR A 258 2.89 4.37 -12.33
CA TYR A 258 2.67 5.05 -13.61
C TYR A 258 3.30 4.32 -14.79
N SER A 259 2.38 4.06 -15.72
CA SER A 259 2.48 3.86 -17.16
C SER A 259 3.70 3.16 -17.73
N GLN A 260 3.43 1.96 -18.23
CA GLN A 260 4.08 1.44 -19.42
C GLN A 260 3.89 2.42 -20.58
N ASN A 261 4.96 3.12 -20.93
CA ASN A 261 5.27 3.48 -22.31
C ASN A 261 6.66 2.88 -22.57
N GLN A 262 6.69 1.76 -23.28
CA GLN A 262 7.92 1.16 -23.79
C GLN A 262 7.76 1.04 -25.30
N ASP A 263 8.53 1.85 -26.02
CA ASP A 263 9.14 1.50 -27.29
C ASP A 263 10.56 2.09 -27.25
N ALA A 264 11.54 1.24 -26.97
CA ALA A 264 12.95 1.35 -27.39
C ALA A 264 13.72 0.14 -26.85
N ASP A 265 13.83 -0.86 -27.72
CA ASP A 265 15.03 -1.68 -27.97
C ASP A 265 15.67 -2.42 -26.79
N PHE A 266 15.17 -3.65 -26.59
CA PHE A 266 15.88 -4.73 -25.91
C PHE A 266 16.99 -5.27 -26.83
N ASP A 267 18.24 -5.19 -26.37
CA ASP A 267 19.34 -6.03 -26.84
C ASP A 267 19.49 -7.19 -25.85
N ASP A 268 19.29 -8.40 -26.36
CA ASP A 268 19.35 -9.66 -25.62
C ASP A 268 20.82 -10.05 -25.42
N GLY A 269 21.25 -10.21 -24.17
CA GLY A 269 22.60 -10.67 -23.88
C GLY A 269 22.78 -11.08 -22.42
N ASP A 270 22.49 -12.36 -22.16
CA ASP A 270 23.06 -13.19 -21.11
C ASP A 270 22.75 -12.86 -19.64
N ILE A 271 22.16 -13.85 -18.94
CA ILE A 271 22.75 -14.52 -17.76
C ILE A 271 21.62 -15.29 -17.05
N TYR A 272 21.44 -16.54 -17.48
CA TYR A 272 21.11 -17.64 -16.58
C TYR A 272 22.30 -18.59 -16.60
N GLY A 273 22.91 -18.85 -15.45
CA GLY A 273 23.97 -19.84 -15.37
C GLY A 273 24.74 -19.84 -14.05
N ILE A 274 24.15 -20.55 -13.07
CA ILE A 274 24.77 -21.12 -11.85
C ILE A 274 25.03 -20.15 -10.70
#